data_AF-A0A2P4PA82-F1
#
_entry.id   AF-A0A2P4PA82-F1
#
_cell.length_a   1.000
_cell.length_b   1.000
_cell.length_c   1.000
_cell.angle_alpha   90.00
_cell.angle_beta   90.00
_cell.angle_gamma   90.00
#
_symmetry.space_group_name_H-M   'P 1'
#
loop_
_entity.id
_entity.type
_entity.pdbx_description
1 polymer ?
#
loop_
_entity_poly.entity_id
_entity_poly.type
_entity_poly.pdbx_seq_one_letter_code
_entity_poly.pdbx_strand_id
1 'polypeptide(L)'
;MPKEKTIKRTCNNISKEITEYPKTNVILYTDRRRSYQYVVKMEGLYPQPSVLAFSQGKNKYKIPDCYCVETTWGRGNNKRTVKCSINYVRDKPHFRIMYGLDFSEEVCSNMSSTAAANAVVRKLFPNNEKTLISGIHLFGIHLKTLKQVREKKKENINQSKPLKPLDLCSKSMVYKRQRNFGDQLKEQVQIKGVKIYGEDQVTLKRILYNVNHTDFQINYGLKDNEEKEKKLTSIVQIIDQNYIPREGYRALTAIEPDLEREWIVSDR
;
A
#
# COMPACT_ATOMS: atom_id res chain seq x y z
N MET A 1 16.05 -62.00 29.20
CA MET A 1 16.44 -60.78 28.48
C MET A 1 15.19 -59.93 28.24
N PRO A 2 15.07 -58.73 28.82
CA PRO A 2 13.93 -57.85 28.59
C PRO A 2 14.10 -57.10 27.27
N LYS A 3 13.00 -56.98 26.51
CA LYS A 3 12.93 -56.25 25.24
C LYS A 3 12.98 -54.75 25.51
N GLU A 4 14.03 -54.10 25.01
CA GLU A 4 14.19 -52.65 25.01
C GLU A 4 13.11 -52.03 24.10
N LYS A 5 12.17 -51.29 24.70
CA LYS A 5 11.22 -50.47 23.96
C LYS A 5 11.96 -49.29 23.36
N THR A 6 12.22 -49.32 22.06
CA THR A 6 12.74 -48.17 21.31
C THR A 6 11.72 -47.03 21.39
N ILE A 7 12.04 -46.01 22.19
CA ILE A 7 11.30 -44.75 22.26
C ILE A 7 11.41 -44.08 20.88
N LYS A 8 10.32 -44.10 20.11
CA LYS A 8 10.16 -43.26 18.92
C LYS A 8 10.27 -41.80 19.37
N ARG A 9 11.44 -41.19 19.17
CA ARG A 9 11.61 -39.73 19.26
C ARG A 9 10.70 -39.07 18.23
N THR A 10 9.56 -38.58 18.68
CA THR A 10 8.70 -37.67 17.91
C THR A 10 9.44 -36.34 17.75
N CYS A 11 10.33 -36.26 16.77
CA CYS A 11 10.95 -35.00 16.37
C CYS A 11 9.87 -34.10 15.77
N ASN A 12 9.40 -33.12 16.53
CA ASN A 12 8.54 -32.06 16.03
C ASN A 12 9.22 -31.35 14.85
N ASN A 13 8.58 -31.38 13.68
CA ASN A 13 9.05 -30.73 12.46
C ASN A 13 8.88 -29.20 12.58
N ILE A 14 9.95 -28.46 12.85
CA ILE A 14 9.90 -27.00 12.99
C ILE A 14 10.27 -26.36 11.64
N SER A 15 9.29 -25.78 10.95
CA SER A 15 9.52 -24.86 9.81
C SER A 15 10.23 -23.59 10.29
N LYS A 16 11.19 -23.07 9.51
CA LYS A 16 11.98 -21.90 9.89
C LYS A 16 11.92 -20.80 8.83
N GLU A 17 11.64 -19.57 9.28
CA GLU A 17 11.84 -18.33 8.53
C GLU A 17 13.22 -17.77 8.91
N ILE A 18 14.03 -17.40 7.92
CA ILE A 18 15.35 -16.78 8.07
C ILE A 18 15.28 -15.44 7.34
N THR A 19 15.32 -14.35 8.09
CA THR A 19 15.16 -13.01 7.52
C THR A 19 15.68 -11.94 8.47
N GLU A 20 16.14 -10.83 7.90
CA GLU A 20 16.46 -9.58 8.61
C GLU A 20 15.43 -8.47 8.30
N TYR A 21 14.24 -8.85 7.82
CA TYR A 21 13.18 -7.92 7.46
C TYR A 21 12.83 -6.97 8.62
N PRO A 22 12.66 -5.66 8.38
CA PRO A 22 12.60 -4.99 7.07
C PRO A 22 13.95 -4.46 6.54
N LYS A 23 15.10 -4.77 7.17
CA LYS A 23 16.41 -4.28 6.68
C LYS A 23 16.71 -4.78 5.27
N THR A 24 16.34 -6.03 5.00
CA THR A 24 16.33 -6.62 3.66
C THR A 24 14.90 -6.98 3.29
N ASN A 25 14.56 -6.89 2.00
CA ASN A 25 13.24 -7.32 1.50
C ASN A 25 13.18 -8.82 1.20
N VAL A 26 14.18 -9.60 1.64
CA VAL A 26 14.29 -11.03 1.34
C VAL A 26 13.90 -11.84 2.57
N ILE A 27 13.04 -12.83 2.37
CA ILE A 27 12.64 -13.80 3.39
C ILE A 27 12.93 -15.19 2.83
N LEU A 28 13.77 -15.95 3.52
CA LEU A 28 13.98 -17.36 3.21
C LEU A 28 13.08 -18.20 4.13
N TYR A 29 12.30 -19.08 3.54
CA TYR A 29 11.51 -20.06 4.28
C TYR A 29 11.97 -21.46 3.92
N THR A 30 12.11 -22.30 4.93
CA THR A 30 12.32 -23.73 4.73
C THR A 30 11.45 -24.54 5.69
N ASP A 31 10.68 -25.45 5.12
CA ASP A 31 10.37 -26.70 5.80
C ASP A 31 11.44 -27.71 5.33
N ARG A 32 11.84 -28.71 6.13
CA ARG A 32 12.95 -29.62 5.77
C ARG A 32 12.84 -30.27 4.36
N ARG A 33 11.68 -30.22 3.70
CA ARG A 33 11.42 -30.76 2.36
C ARG A 33 11.56 -29.71 1.27
N ARG A 34 11.14 -28.46 1.51
CA ARG A 34 11.05 -27.40 0.51
C ARG A 34 11.61 -26.09 1.04
N SER A 35 12.30 -25.39 0.16
CA SER A 35 12.82 -24.05 0.43
C SER A 35 12.24 -23.08 -0.58
N TYR A 36 11.85 -21.92 -0.08
CA TYR A 36 11.30 -20.81 -0.87
C TYR A 36 12.06 -19.55 -0.49
N GLN A 37 12.45 -18.79 -1.49
CA GLN A 37 13.00 -17.45 -1.32
C GLN A 37 11.93 -16.46 -1.78
N TYR A 38 11.56 -15.53 -0.92
CA TYR A 38 10.62 -14.46 -1.22
C TYR A 38 11.38 -13.14 -1.29
N VAL A 39 11.13 -12.36 -2.33
CA VAL A 39 11.52 -10.96 -2.43
C VAL A 39 10.25 -10.12 -2.34
N VAL A 40 10.09 -9.41 -1.23
CA VAL A 40 8.91 -8.61 -0.93
C VAL A 40 8.95 -7.32 -1.74
N LYS A 41 7.94 -7.11 -2.58
CA LYS A 41 7.77 -5.87 -3.35
C LYS A 41 6.72 -4.97 -2.72
N MET A 42 5.62 -5.55 -2.27
CA MET A 42 4.57 -4.86 -1.52
C MET A 42 4.04 -5.78 -0.42
N GLU A 43 4.04 -5.31 0.82
CA GLU A 43 3.54 -6.07 1.98
C GLU A 43 2.02 -6.27 1.94
N GLY A 44 1.29 -5.33 1.34
CA GLY A 44 -0.16 -5.29 1.41
C GLY A 44 -0.71 -5.03 2.82
N LEU A 45 -2.02 -4.84 2.92
CA LEU A 45 -2.74 -4.62 4.18
C LEU A 45 -3.90 -5.61 4.30
N TYR A 46 -4.32 -5.90 5.52
CA TYR A 46 -5.57 -6.64 5.71
C TYR A 46 -6.77 -5.71 5.49
N PRO A 47 -7.72 -6.07 4.62
CA PRO A 47 -8.97 -5.32 4.48
C PRO A 47 -9.74 -5.18 5.79
N GLN A 48 -10.78 -4.34 5.74
CA GLN A 48 -11.72 -4.21 6.85
C GLN A 48 -12.37 -5.56 7.18
N PRO A 49 -12.75 -5.81 8.45
CA PRO A 49 -13.29 -7.11 8.86
C PRO A 49 -14.48 -7.62 8.03
N SER A 50 -15.32 -6.73 7.50
CA SER A 50 -16.47 -7.07 6.64
C SER A 50 -16.08 -7.70 5.30
N VAL A 51 -14.88 -7.42 4.79
CA VAL A 51 -14.40 -7.86 3.47
C VAL A 51 -13.25 -8.87 3.60
N LEU A 52 -12.61 -8.97 4.77
CA LEU A 52 -11.42 -9.78 4.99
C LEU A 52 -11.64 -11.27 4.67
N ALA A 53 -10.97 -11.75 3.62
CA ALA A 53 -10.98 -13.17 3.26
C ALA A 53 -9.91 -13.97 4.02
N PHE A 54 -10.15 -15.28 4.09
CA PHE A 54 -9.24 -16.26 4.70
C PHE A 54 -8.93 -17.40 3.74
N SER A 55 -7.73 -17.96 3.85
CA SER A 55 -7.38 -19.18 3.13
C SER A 55 -8.23 -20.37 3.58
N GLN A 56 -8.52 -21.26 2.65
CA GLN A 56 -9.16 -22.55 2.93
C GLN A 56 -8.16 -23.56 3.54
N GLY A 57 -8.65 -24.48 4.37
CA GLY A 57 -7.85 -25.56 4.99
C GLY A 57 -7.75 -25.47 6.53
N LYS A 58 -6.91 -26.32 7.12
CA LYS A 58 -6.71 -26.42 8.58
C LYS A 58 -6.17 -25.12 9.18
N ASN A 59 -5.23 -24.48 8.48
CA ASN A 59 -4.69 -23.19 8.87
C ASN A 59 -5.37 -22.08 8.07
N LYS A 60 -6.18 -21.26 8.74
CA LYS A 60 -6.85 -20.10 8.14
C LYS A 60 -5.96 -18.86 8.24
N TYR A 61 -5.35 -18.47 7.13
CA TYR A 61 -4.54 -17.27 7.02
C TYR A 61 -5.36 -16.12 6.45
N LYS A 62 -5.25 -14.93 7.06
CA LYS A 62 -5.84 -13.69 6.53
C LYS A 62 -5.20 -13.36 5.18
N ILE A 63 -6.03 -13.02 4.19
CA ILE A 63 -5.57 -12.69 2.83
C ILE A 63 -5.37 -11.17 2.72
N PRO A 64 -4.13 -10.69 2.45
CA PRO A 64 -3.87 -9.26 2.28
C PRO A 64 -4.34 -8.73 0.92
N ASP A 65 -4.66 -7.45 0.88
CA ASP A 65 -4.90 -6.66 -0.33
C ASP A 65 -3.66 -5.86 -0.73
N CYS A 66 -3.54 -5.51 -2.01
CA CYS A 66 -2.42 -4.79 -2.61
C CYS A 66 -1.06 -5.42 -2.26
N TYR A 67 -1.00 -6.74 -2.27
CA TYR A 67 0.16 -7.54 -1.90
C TYR A 67 0.94 -8.00 -3.14
N CYS A 68 2.28 -8.02 -3.07
CA CYS A 68 3.14 -8.50 -4.14
C CYS A 68 4.47 -9.05 -3.64
N VAL A 69 4.80 -10.28 -4.05
CA VAL A 69 6.10 -10.94 -3.79
C VAL A 69 6.61 -11.64 -5.04
N GLU A 70 7.92 -11.59 -5.24
CA GLU A 70 8.59 -12.54 -6.13
C GLU A 70 8.97 -13.77 -5.32
N THR A 71 8.60 -14.95 -5.81
CA THR A 71 8.85 -16.22 -5.14
C THR A 71 9.69 -17.11 -6.02
N THR A 72 10.82 -17.54 -5.48
CA THR A 72 11.72 -18.50 -6.11
C THR A 72 11.71 -19.82 -5.36
N TRP A 73 11.54 -20.93 -6.07
CA TRP A 73 11.61 -22.29 -5.52
C TRP A 73 12.33 -23.24 -6.48
N GLY A 74 12.74 -24.41 -5.98
CA GLY A 74 13.49 -25.41 -6.75
C GLY A 74 14.98 -25.43 -6.44
N ARG A 75 15.73 -26.32 -7.09
CA ARG A 75 17.17 -26.53 -6.88
C ARG A 75 17.92 -26.50 -8.20
N GLY A 76 19.15 -25.96 -8.18
CA GLY A 76 20.02 -25.87 -9.36
C GLY A 76 19.32 -25.21 -10.55
N ASN A 77 19.42 -25.85 -11.72
CA ASN A 77 18.84 -25.36 -12.98
C ASN A 77 17.31 -25.45 -13.03
N ASN A 78 16.68 -26.12 -12.06
CA ASN A 78 15.23 -26.22 -11.94
C ASN A 78 14.62 -25.13 -11.05
N LYS A 79 15.41 -24.11 -10.68
CA LYS A 79 14.86 -22.93 -10.00
C LYS A 79 13.85 -22.23 -10.91
N ARG A 80 12.70 -21.91 -10.35
CA ARG A 80 11.66 -21.11 -10.99
C ARG A 80 11.38 -19.90 -10.12
N THR A 81 11.17 -18.77 -10.77
CA THR A 81 10.79 -17.52 -10.13
C THR A 81 9.49 -17.03 -10.76
N VAL A 82 8.53 -16.66 -9.93
CA VAL A 82 7.26 -16.06 -10.36
C VAL A 82 6.96 -14.85 -9.49
N LYS A 83 6.16 -13.92 -10.02
CA LYS A 83 5.67 -12.76 -9.27
C LYS A 83 4.22 -13.00 -8.89
N CYS A 84 3.95 -13.14 -7.60
CA CYS A 84 2.63 -13.37 -7.05
C CYS A 84 2.05 -12.06 -6.52
N SER A 85 0.83 -11.72 -6.91
CA SER A 85 0.10 -10.56 -6.40
C SER A 85 -1.33 -10.88 -5.99
N ILE A 86 -1.82 -10.14 -5.00
CA ILE A 86 -3.19 -10.27 -4.50
C ILE A 86 -3.81 -8.88 -4.42
N ASN A 87 -4.96 -8.74 -5.07
CA ASN A 87 -5.78 -7.53 -5.07
C ASN A 87 -7.24 -7.90 -4.83
N TYR A 88 -7.96 -7.11 -4.05
CA TYR A 88 -9.40 -7.27 -3.87
C TYR A 88 -10.12 -6.49 -4.97
N VAL A 89 -10.99 -7.18 -5.71
CA VAL A 89 -11.86 -6.60 -6.74
C VAL A 89 -13.28 -6.98 -6.39
N ARG A 90 -14.15 -5.98 -6.20
CA ARG A 90 -15.54 -6.17 -5.72
C ARG A 90 -15.58 -7.03 -4.46
N ASP A 91 -14.80 -6.63 -3.45
CA ASP A 91 -14.71 -7.28 -2.13
C ASP A 91 -14.23 -8.74 -2.12
N LYS A 92 -13.65 -9.21 -3.24
CA LYS A 92 -13.13 -10.59 -3.36
C LYS A 92 -11.66 -10.62 -3.76
N PRO A 93 -10.83 -11.46 -3.13
CA PRO A 93 -9.42 -11.56 -3.49
C PRO A 93 -9.24 -12.19 -4.86
N HIS A 94 -8.44 -11.54 -5.70
CA HIS A 94 -7.97 -12.02 -6.98
C HIS A 94 -6.48 -12.35 -6.87
N PHE A 95 -6.15 -13.60 -7.15
CA PHE A 95 -4.80 -14.14 -7.07
C PHE A 95 -4.19 -14.15 -8.46
N ARG A 96 -3.16 -13.33 -8.69
CA ARG A 96 -2.44 -13.24 -9.96
C ARG A 96 -1.02 -13.76 -9.79
N ILE A 97 -0.54 -14.50 -10.79
CA ILE A 97 0.85 -14.97 -10.86
C ILE A 97 1.38 -14.62 -12.25
N MET A 98 2.44 -13.82 -12.29
CA MET A 98 3.16 -13.52 -13.51
C MET A 98 4.43 -14.39 -13.60
N TYR A 99 4.73 -14.91 -14.78
CA TYR A 99 5.83 -15.83 -15.05
C TYR A 99 6.37 -15.63 -16.47
N GLY A 100 7.34 -16.45 -16.89
CA GLY A 100 8.00 -16.29 -18.19
C GLY A 100 9.13 -15.26 -18.17
N LEU A 101 9.69 -14.95 -19.34
CA LEU A 101 10.75 -13.95 -19.47
C LEU A 101 10.19 -12.58 -19.06
N ASP A 102 10.88 -11.92 -18.13
CA ASP A 102 10.49 -10.62 -17.56
C ASP A 102 9.05 -10.53 -17.03
N PHE A 103 8.49 -11.66 -16.60
CA PHE A 103 7.11 -11.76 -16.13
C PHE A 103 6.05 -11.39 -17.18
N SER A 104 6.32 -11.66 -18.46
CA SER A 104 5.42 -11.34 -19.59
C SER A 104 4.13 -12.16 -19.65
N GLU A 105 4.11 -13.36 -19.05
CA GLU A 105 2.94 -14.23 -19.02
C GLU A 105 2.22 -14.15 -17.67
N GLU A 106 0.90 -14.39 -17.66
CA GLU A 106 0.14 -14.40 -16.41
C GLU A 106 -0.92 -15.51 -16.33
N VAL A 107 -1.19 -15.92 -15.09
CA VAL A 107 -2.39 -16.68 -14.73
C VAL A 107 -3.10 -16.00 -13.56
N CYS A 108 -4.43 -16.08 -13.56
CA CYS A 108 -5.26 -15.53 -12.50
C CYS A 108 -6.24 -16.57 -11.96
N SER A 109 -6.62 -16.42 -10.70
CA SER A 109 -7.74 -17.14 -10.09
C SER A 109 -8.49 -16.22 -9.12
N ASN A 110 -9.81 -16.24 -9.21
CA ASN A 110 -10.72 -15.64 -8.23
C ASN A 110 -11.23 -16.67 -7.20
N MET A 111 -10.83 -17.95 -7.33
CA MET A 111 -11.28 -19.03 -6.44
C MET A 111 -10.36 -19.18 -5.23
N SER A 112 -9.05 -19.35 -5.45
CA SER A 112 -8.07 -19.50 -4.38
C SER A 112 -6.64 -19.31 -4.88
N SER A 113 -5.73 -19.02 -3.94
CA SER A 113 -4.29 -18.97 -4.23
C SER A 113 -3.76 -20.31 -4.77
N THR A 114 -4.26 -21.44 -4.26
CA THR A 114 -3.84 -22.77 -4.71
C THR A 114 -4.30 -23.07 -6.12
N ALA A 115 -5.48 -22.60 -6.52
CA ALA A 115 -5.95 -22.74 -7.90
C ALA A 115 -5.04 -21.98 -8.88
N ALA A 116 -4.71 -20.72 -8.59
CA ALA A 116 -3.72 -19.95 -9.38
C ALA A 116 -2.35 -20.65 -9.41
N ALA A 117 -1.89 -21.13 -8.25
CA ALA A 117 -0.59 -21.76 -8.13
C ALA A 117 -0.47 -23.06 -8.93
N ASN A 118 -1.51 -23.88 -8.96
CA ASN A 118 -1.51 -25.09 -9.79
C ASN A 118 -1.70 -24.77 -11.28
N ALA A 119 -2.39 -23.68 -11.62
CA ALA A 119 -2.49 -23.21 -13.00
C ALA A 119 -1.11 -22.83 -13.56
N VAL A 120 -0.29 -22.07 -12.81
CA VAL A 120 1.06 -21.71 -13.25
C VAL A 120 1.97 -22.94 -13.30
N VAL A 121 1.85 -23.89 -12.36
CA VAL A 121 2.67 -25.12 -12.37
C VAL A 121 2.42 -25.94 -13.61
N ARG A 122 1.16 -26.08 -14.06
CA ARG A 122 0.84 -26.78 -15.32
C ARG A 122 1.45 -26.09 -16.54
N LYS A 123 1.56 -24.76 -16.53
CA LYS A 123 2.23 -23.99 -17.60
C LYS A 123 3.75 -24.17 -17.57
N LEU A 124 4.36 -24.13 -16.38
CA LEU A 124 5.81 -24.26 -16.20
C LEU A 124 6.31 -25.71 -16.41
N PHE A 125 5.45 -26.70 -16.18
CA PHE A 125 5.77 -28.12 -16.24
C PHE A 125 4.66 -28.90 -16.95
N PRO A 126 4.47 -28.70 -18.27
CA PRO A 126 3.36 -29.32 -19.02
C PRO A 126 3.37 -30.85 -18.98
N ASN A 127 4.56 -31.46 -18.89
CA ASN A 127 4.71 -32.91 -18.87
C ASN A 127 4.57 -33.53 -17.46
N ASN A 128 4.20 -32.76 -16.44
CA ASN A 128 4.17 -33.21 -15.05
C ASN A 128 2.84 -32.87 -14.35
N GLU A 129 1.76 -33.50 -14.83
CA GLU A 129 0.38 -33.23 -14.40
C GLU A 129 0.11 -33.50 -12.91
N LYS A 130 0.92 -34.36 -12.27
CA LYS A 130 0.77 -34.71 -10.85
C LYS A 130 1.41 -33.67 -9.91
N THR A 131 2.20 -32.74 -10.44
CA THR A 131 2.87 -31.74 -9.59
C THR A 131 1.87 -30.70 -9.12
N LEU A 132 1.69 -30.63 -7.81
CA LEU A 132 0.87 -29.63 -7.14
C LEU A 132 1.74 -28.79 -6.21
N ILE A 133 1.38 -27.52 -6.10
CA ILE A 133 2.03 -26.59 -5.19
C ILE A 133 0.99 -25.90 -4.32
N SER A 134 1.35 -25.67 -3.07
CA SER A 134 0.49 -24.95 -2.14
C SER A 134 0.51 -23.46 -2.50
N GLY A 135 -0.65 -22.87 -2.81
CA GLY A 135 -0.75 -21.44 -3.04
C GLY A 135 -0.37 -20.62 -1.82
N ILE A 136 -0.58 -21.15 -0.61
CA ILE A 136 -0.15 -20.52 0.64
C ILE A 136 1.37 -20.37 0.73
N HIS A 137 2.11 -21.34 0.20
CA HIS A 137 3.57 -21.26 0.13
C HIS A 137 3.99 -20.44 -1.07
N LEU A 138 3.45 -20.67 -2.26
CA LEU A 138 3.84 -19.92 -3.45
C LEU A 138 3.58 -18.41 -3.33
N PHE A 139 2.53 -17.98 -2.62
CA PHE A 139 2.28 -16.57 -2.33
C PHE A 139 2.96 -16.09 -1.04
N GLY A 140 3.59 -16.95 -0.23
CA GLY A 140 4.17 -16.55 1.05
C GLY A 140 3.13 -16.05 2.09
N ILE A 141 1.86 -16.43 1.97
CA ILE A 141 0.77 -15.95 2.84
C ILE A 141 0.98 -16.38 4.30
N HIS A 142 1.65 -17.52 4.51
CA HIS A 142 1.93 -18.07 5.84
C HIS A 142 3.07 -17.36 6.59
N LEU A 143 3.83 -16.48 5.93
CA LEU A 143 5.01 -15.84 6.52
C LEU A 143 4.62 -15.04 7.75
N LYS A 144 5.13 -15.46 8.92
CA LYS A 144 4.83 -14.86 10.22
C LYS A 144 5.37 -13.44 10.29
N THR A 145 6.55 -13.19 9.73
CA THR A 145 7.15 -11.85 9.68
C THR A 145 6.22 -10.85 9.00
N LEU A 146 5.68 -11.18 7.82
CA LEU A 146 4.76 -10.29 7.11
C LEU A 146 3.41 -10.14 7.81
N LYS A 147 2.91 -11.19 8.47
CA LYS A 147 1.72 -11.09 9.32
C LYS A 147 1.92 -10.07 10.45
N GLN A 148 3.04 -10.15 11.18
CA GLN A 148 3.34 -9.25 12.29
C GLN A 148 3.44 -7.80 11.84
N VAL A 149 4.09 -7.53 10.70
CA VAL A 149 4.19 -6.17 10.15
C VAL A 149 2.80 -5.59 9.84
N ARG A 150 1.91 -6.37 9.22
CA ARG A 150 0.54 -5.94 8.91
C ARG A 150 -0.30 -5.70 10.17
N GLU A 151 -0.16 -6.55 11.17
CA GLU A 151 -0.89 -6.42 12.43
C GLU A 151 -0.43 -5.18 13.22
N LYS A 152 0.89 -4.92 13.29
CA LYS A 152 1.43 -3.68 13.88
C LYS A 152 0.96 -2.42 13.15
N LYS A 153 0.90 -2.44 11.82
CA LYS A 153 0.35 -1.31 11.04
C LYS A 153 -1.12 -1.06 11.39
N LYS A 154 -1.93 -2.10 11.54
CA LYS A 154 -3.33 -1.98 11.96
C LYS A 154 -3.47 -1.46 13.38
N GLU A 155 -2.63 -1.92 14.30
CA GLU A 155 -2.59 -1.41 15.68
C GLU A 155 -2.21 0.07 15.71
N ASN A 156 -1.20 0.51 14.95
CA ASN A 156 -0.85 1.92 14.85
C ASN A 156 -1.99 2.78 14.26
N ILE A 157 -2.72 2.26 13.27
CA ILE A 157 -3.93 2.94 12.74
C ILE A 157 -4.99 3.05 13.84
N ASN A 158 -5.22 1.98 14.61
CA ASN A 158 -6.22 1.98 15.69
C ASN A 158 -5.80 2.77 16.93
N GLN A 159 -4.50 2.91 17.20
CA GLN A 159 -3.93 3.71 18.30
C GLN A 159 -3.78 5.19 17.93
N SER A 160 -3.76 5.53 16.64
CA SER A 160 -3.94 6.91 16.23
C SER A 160 -5.35 7.35 16.67
N LYS A 161 -5.43 8.43 17.47
CA LYS A 161 -6.72 8.96 17.92
C LYS A 161 -7.63 9.09 16.69
N PRO A 162 -8.84 8.50 16.70
CA PRO A 162 -9.74 8.60 15.56
C PRO A 162 -9.88 10.06 15.19
N LEU A 163 -9.65 10.37 13.93
CA LEU A 163 -9.75 11.74 13.43
C LEU A 163 -11.14 12.26 13.76
N LYS A 164 -11.20 13.46 14.34
CA LYS A 164 -12.49 14.13 14.59
C LYS A 164 -13.30 14.15 13.28
N PRO A 165 -14.59 13.78 13.32
CA PRO A 165 -15.51 13.94 12.20
C PRO A 165 -15.45 15.36 11.61
N LEU A 166 -15.69 15.48 10.31
CA LEU A 166 -15.50 16.73 9.55
C LEU A 166 -16.40 17.86 10.05
N ASP A 167 -17.63 17.54 10.42
CA ASP A 167 -18.64 18.40 11.06
C ASP A 167 -18.18 18.96 12.41
N LEU A 168 -17.31 18.25 13.11
CA LEU A 168 -16.72 18.67 14.39
C LEU A 168 -15.33 19.29 14.23
N CYS A 169 -14.87 19.51 12.98
CA CYS A 169 -13.58 20.12 12.70
C CYS A 169 -13.67 21.64 12.64
N SER A 170 -12.66 22.34 13.17
CA SER A 170 -12.46 23.74 12.81
C SER A 170 -12.06 23.86 11.34
N LYS A 171 -12.37 25.00 10.71
CA LYS A 171 -11.96 25.29 9.31
C LYS A 171 -10.48 25.00 9.08
N SER A 172 -9.60 25.48 9.97
CA SER A 172 -8.15 25.23 9.88
C SER A 172 -7.79 23.74 9.83
N MET A 173 -8.48 22.89 10.61
CA MET A 173 -8.25 21.45 10.58
C MET A 173 -8.76 20.81 9.28
N VAL A 174 -9.88 21.28 8.75
CA VAL A 174 -10.39 20.87 7.43
C VAL A 174 -9.37 21.18 6.34
N TYR A 175 -8.86 22.41 6.28
CA TYR A 175 -7.84 22.82 5.31
C TYR A 175 -6.55 22.00 5.44
N LYS A 176 -6.07 21.73 6.65
CA LYS A 176 -4.89 20.89 6.87
C LYS A 176 -5.08 19.48 6.29
N ARG A 177 -6.28 18.90 6.48
CA ARG A 177 -6.61 17.58 5.92
C ARG A 177 -6.70 17.62 4.41
N GLN A 178 -7.37 18.63 3.84
CA GLN A 178 -7.47 18.83 2.39
C GLN A 178 -6.08 18.95 1.76
N ARG A 179 -5.19 19.78 2.33
CA ARG A 179 -3.81 19.93 1.85
C ARG A 179 -3.05 18.62 1.91
N ASN A 180 -3.07 17.92 3.05
CA ASN A 180 -2.35 16.66 3.21
C ASN A 180 -2.83 15.59 2.21
N PHE A 181 -4.15 15.45 2.06
CA PHE A 181 -4.75 14.55 1.08
C PHE A 181 -4.32 14.91 -0.35
N GLY A 182 -4.35 16.20 -0.67
CA GLY A 182 -3.91 16.70 -1.95
C GLY A 182 -2.43 16.45 -2.24
N ASP A 183 -1.55 16.74 -1.29
CA ASP A 183 -0.11 16.57 -1.46
C ASP A 183 0.25 15.10 -1.70
N GLN A 184 -0.36 14.19 -0.91
CA GLN A 184 -0.19 12.74 -1.09
C GLN A 184 -0.66 12.26 -2.46
N LEU A 185 -1.83 12.72 -2.93
CA LEU A 185 -2.33 12.33 -4.25
C LEU A 185 -1.43 12.85 -5.38
N LYS A 186 -0.95 14.09 -5.27
CA LYS A 186 -0.02 14.66 -6.25
C LYS A 186 1.26 13.83 -6.37
N GLU A 187 1.85 13.45 -5.24
CA GLU A 187 3.04 12.60 -5.19
C GLU A 187 2.77 11.22 -5.81
N GLN A 188 1.65 10.58 -5.46
CA GLN A 188 1.28 9.27 -6.03
C GLN A 188 1.09 9.33 -7.55
N VAL A 189 0.47 10.40 -8.07
CA VAL A 189 0.29 10.60 -9.50
C VAL A 189 1.64 10.76 -10.20
N GLN A 190 2.59 11.50 -9.62
CA GLN A 190 3.94 11.64 -10.18
C GLN A 190 4.68 10.29 -10.20
N ILE A 191 4.69 9.55 -9.08
CA ILE A 191 5.36 8.25 -8.96
C ILE A 191 4.78 7.24 -9.96
N LYS A 192 3.45 7.16 -10.08
CA LYS A 192 2.80 6.26 -11.04
C LYS A 192 2.95 6.73 -12.47
N GLY A 193 2.94 8.05 -12.69
CA GLY A 193 3.11 8.68 -13.99
C GLY A 193 4.42 8.25 -14.64
N VAL A 194 5.54 8.39 -13.93
CA VAL A 194 6.86 7.95 -14.42
C VAL A 194 6.87 6.45 -14.79
N LYS A 195 6.18 5.61 -14.02
CA LYS A 195 6.11 4.17 -14.29
C LYS A 195 5.29 3.81 -15.54
N ILE A 196 4.26 4.59 -15.87
CA ILE A 196 3.31 4.29 -16.95
C ILE A 196 3.73 4.99 -18.25
N TYR A 197 4.17 6.24 -18.14
CA TYR A 197 4.46 7.12 -19.29
C TYR A 197 5.97 7.36 -19.50
N GLY A 198 6.83 6.74 -18.68
CA GLY A 198 8.28 6.82 -18.85
C GLY A 198 8.82 8.23 -18.63
N GLU A 199 9.38 8.81 -19.69
CA GLU A 199 9.99 10.16 -19.68
C GLU A 199 8.96 11.29 -19.80
N ASP A 200 7.71 10.98 -20.19
CA ASP A 200 6.67 11.98 -20.34
C ASP A 200 6.27 12.58 -18.98
N GLN A 201 6.17 13.91 -18.94
CA GLN A 201 5.86 14.64 -17.71
C GLN A 201 4.37 14.56 -17.37
N VAL A 202 4.03 13.81 -16.31
CA VAL A 202 2.66 13.76 -15.77
C VAL A 202 2.42 14.87 -14.76
N THR A 203 1.42 15.71 -15.01
CA THR A 203 1.03 16.82 -14.12
C THR A 203 -0.42 16.70 -13.66
N LEU A 204 -0.64 16.71 -12.35
CA LEU A 204 -1.97 16.78 -11.76
C LEU A 204 -2.46 18.23 -11.76
N LYS A 205 -3.58 18.53 -12.42
CA LYS A 205 -4.10 19.90 -12.55
C LYS A 205 -5.14 20.28 -11.49
N ARG A 206 -6.12 19.41 -11.25
CA ARG A 206 -7.22 19.64 -10.31
C ARG A 206 -7.74 18.32 -9.73
N ILE A 207 -8.16 18.35 -8.48
CA ILE A 207 -8.92 17.27 -7.82
C ILE A 207 -10.27 17.84 -7.37
N LEU A 208 -11.34 17.12 -7.66
CA LEU A 208 -12.68 17.34 -7.13
C LEU A 208 -13.08 16.07 -6.37
N TYR A 209 -13.50 16.22 -5.12
CA TYR A 209 -13.91 15.08 -4.30
C TYR A 209 -14.92 15.49 -3.24
N ASN A 210 -15.71 14.53 -2.76
CA ASN A 210 -16.73 14.76 -1.74
C ASN A 210 -16.38 13.97 -0.47
N VAL A 211 -16.61 14.58 0.70
CA VAL A 211 -16.59 13.89 1.99
C VAL A 211 -17.85 14.28 2.75
N ASN A 212 -18.73 13.31 3.03
CA ASN A 212 -19.99 13.51 3.77
C ASN A 212 -20.79 14.74 3.28
N HIS A 213 -21.05 14.82 1.98
CA HIS A 213 -21.81 15.91 1.34
C HIS A 213 -21.08 17.27 1.30
N THR A 214 -19.80 17.32 1.67
CA THR A 214 -18.96 18.50 1.48
C THR A 214 -18.07 18.31 0.27
N ASP A 215 -18.24 19.18 -0.73
CA ASP A 215 -17.39 19.19 -1.91
C ASP A 215 -16.09 19.93 -1.65
N PHE A 216 -14.99 19.31 -2.07
CA PHE A 216 -13.65 19.86 -1.99
C PHE A 216 -13.06 19.98 -3.38
N GLN A 217 -12.39 21.12 -3.61
CA GLN A 217 -11.63 21.39 -4.80
C GLN A 217 -10.19 21.74 -4.44
N ILE A 218 -9.24 21.05 -5.07
CA ILE A 218 -7.82 21.37 -4.98
C ILE A 218 -7.32 21.67 -6.39
N ASN A 219 -6.86 22.90 -6.61
CA ASN A 219 -6.27 23.33 -7.87
C ASN A 219 -4.75 23.36 -7.73
N TYR A 220 -4.05 22.63 -8.59
CA TYR A 220 -2.58 22.56 -8.66
C TYR A 220 -2.01 23.29 -9.86
N GLY A 221 -2.87 23.70 -10.81
CA GLY A 221 -2.46 24.58 -11.89
C GLY A 221 -1.80 25.85 -11.34
N LEU A 222 -0.91 26.43 -12.14
CA LEU A 222 -0.40 27.77 -11.88
C LEU A 222 -1.63 28.68 -11.71
N LYS A 223 -1.89 29.16 -10.49
CA LYS A 223 -2.77 30.32 -10.31
C LYS A 223 -2.16 31.38 -11.22
N ASP A 224 -2.96 31.93 -12.13
CA ASP A 224 -2.48 32.95 -13.06
C ASP A 224 -1.73 33.99 -12.22
N ASN A 225 -0.47 34.27 -12.57
CA ASN A 225 0.34 35.21 -11.77
C ASN A 225 -0.42 36.54 -11.62
N GLU A 226 -1.20 36.91 -12.62
CA GLU A 226 -2.06 38.08 -12.63
C GLU A 226 -3.20 38.05 -11.59
N GLU A 227 -3.80 36.88 -11.31
CA GLU A 227 -4.88 36.74 -10.33
C GLU A 227 -4.34 36.78 -8.90
N LYS A 228 -3.17 36.16 -8.67
CA LYS A 228 -2.42 36.33 -7.42
C LYS A 228 -1.98 37.78 -7.22
N GLU A 229 -1.50 38.42 -8.27
CA GLU A 229 -1.11 39.83 -8.28
C GLU A 229 -2.27 40.72 -7.86
N LYS A 230 -3.42 40.59 -8.52
CA LYS A 230 -4.66 41.32 -8.18
C LYS A 230 -5.10 41.09 -6.74
N LYS A 231 -5.10 39.83 -6.27
CA LYS A 231 -5.50 39.50 -4.89
C LYS A 231 -4.60 40.18 -3.85
N LEU A 232 -3.29 40.11 -4.04
CA LEU A 232 -2.32 40.73 -3.13
C LEU A 232 -2.44 42.26 -3.16
N THR A 233 -2.63 42.88 -4.33
CA THR A 233 -2.84 44.32 -4.45
C THR A 233 -4.11 44.78 -3.74
N SER A 234 -5.21 44.04 -3.84
CA SER A 234 -6.44 44.35 -3.11
C SER A 234 -6.26 44.24 -1.59
N ILE A 235 -5.46 43.28 -1.11
CA ILE A 235 -5.15 43.16 0.33
C ILE A 235 -4.37 44.38 0.81
N VAL A 236 -3.33 44.80 0.09
CA VAL A 236 -2.54 46.01 0.42
C VAL A 236 -3.45 47.24 0.44
N GLN A 237 -4.28 47.43 -0.58
CA GLN A 237 -5.22 48.55 -0.64
C GLN A 237 -6.18 48.60 0.56
N ILE A 238 -6.71 47.45 0.99
CA ILE A 238 -7.60 47.39 2.15
C ILE A 238 -6.85 47.73 3.44
N ILE A 239 -5.62 47.24 3.61
CA ILE A 239 -4.77 47.54 4.76
C ILE A 239 -4.52 49.06 4.84
N ASP A 240 -4.14 49.68 3.72
CA ASP A 240 -3.82 51.10 3.64
C ASP A 240 -5.06 51.98 3.87
N GLN A 241 -6.18 51.66 3.21
CA GLN A 241 -7.42 52.44 3.31
C GLN A 241 -8.03 52.42 4.71
N ASN A 242 -7.85 51.30 5.43
CA ASN A 242 -8.45 51.11 6.75
C ASN A 242 -7.43 51.23 7.89
N TYR A 243 -6.20 51.66 7.59
CA TYR A 243 -5.10 51.82 8.55
C TYR A 243 -4.92 50.58 9.45
N ILE A 244 -4.98 49.38 8.87
CA ILE A 244 -4.89 48.13 9.62
C ILE A 244 -3.43 47.96 10.10
N PRO A 245 -3.16 47.95 11.42
CA PRO A 245 -1.81 47.75 11.91
C PRO A 245 -1.32 46.34 11.59
N ARG A 246 -0.01 46.19 11.43
CA ARG A 246 0.66 44.92 11.10
C ARG A 246 0.25 43.77 12.03
N GLU A 247 0.13 44.04 13.33
CA GLU A 247 -0.34 43.07 14.33
C GLU A 247 -1.81 42.69 14.11
N GLY A 248 -2.66 43.63 13.71
CA GLY A 248 -4.05 43.40 13.37
C GLY A 248 -4.20 42.48 12.15
N TYR A 249 -3.41 42.71 11.10
CA TYR A 249 -3.39 41.83 9.93
C TYR A 249 -2.86 40.43 10.26
N ARG A 250 -1.83 40.32 11.11
CA ARG A 250 -1.36 39.02 11.63
C ARG A 250 -2.45 38.27 12.38
N ALA A 251 -3.21 38.96 13.24
CA ALA A 251 -4.34 38.36 13.96
C ALA A 251 -5.44 37.88 13.00
N LEU A 252 -5.78 38.67 11.97
CA LEU A 252 -6.72 38.29 10.91
C LEU A 252 -6.27 37.03 10.16
N THR A 253 -5.03 36.99 9.65
CA THR A 253 -4.51 35.84 8.92
C THR A 253 -4.27 34.60 9.79
N ALA A 254 -4.22 34.75 11.12
CA ALA A 254 -4.18 33.60 12.04
C ALA A 254 -5.51 32.85 12.06
N ILE A 255 -6.62 33.54 11.84
CA ILE A 255 -7.99 33.01 11.91
C ILE A 255 -8.50 32.64 10.51
N GLU A 256 -8.14 33.40 9.49
CA GLU A 256 -8.52 33.16 8.09
C GLU A 256 -7.35 32.57 7.29
N PRO A 257 -7.31 31.23 7.10
CA PRO A 257 -6.20 30.55 6.43
C PRO A 257 -6.10 30.83 4.92
N ASP A 258 -7.14 31.39 4.29
CA ASP A 258 -7.14 31.73 2.86
C ASP A 258 -6.55 33.12 2.55
N LEU A 259 -6.17 33.88 3.58
CA LEU A 259 -5.43 35.14 3.44
C LEU A 259 -3.92 34.87 3.32
N GLU A 260 -3.28 35.63 2.44
CA GLU A 260 -1.82 35.57 2.28
C GLU A 260 -1.13 36.12 3.52
N ARG A 261 -0.07 35.43 3.96
CA ARG A 261 0.65 35.78 5.19
C ARG A 261 1.31 37.13 5.05
N GLU A 262 1.40 37.84 6.17
CA GLU A 262 1.91 39.20 6.24
C GLU A 262 3.27 39.41 5.56
N TRP A 263 4.20 38.45 5.65
CA TRP A 263 5.49 38.53 4.96
C TRP A 263 5.40 38.49 3.42
N ILE A 264 4.35 37.87 2.85
CA ILE A 264 4.09 37.86 1.40
C ILE A 264 3.52 39.21 0.95
N VAL A 265 2.80 39.89 1.85
CA VAL A 265 2.13 41.17 1.60
C VAL A 265 3.09 42.34 1.81
N SER A 266 4.01 42.25 2.78
CA SER A 266 4.96 43.31 3.14
C SER A 266 6.13 43.49 2.18
N ASP A 267 6.37 42.52 1.30
CA ASP A 267 7.44 42.56 0.28
C ASP A 267 7.02 43.32 -0.99
N ARG A 268 5.88 44.02 -0.96
CA ARG A 268 5.36 44.90 -2.03
C ARG A 268 5.33 46.35 -1.58
#